data_AF-A0A9X6Z5T2-F1
#
_entry.id   AF-A0A9X6Z5T2-F1
#
_cell.length_a   1.000
_cell.length_b   1.000
_cell.length_c   1.000
_cell.angle_alpha   90.00
_cell.angle_beta   90.00
_cell.angle_gamma   90.00
#
_symmetry.space_group_name_H-M   'P 1'
#
loop_
_entity.id
_entity.type
_entity.pdbx_description
1 polymer ?
#
loop_
_entity_poly.entity_id
_entity_poly.type
_entity_poly.pdbx_seq_one_letter_code
_entity_poly.pdbx_strand_id
1 'polypeptide(L)'
;MYEYAEKYGSIYLFDERGTVLFEMTEPAILFDRNFFTCHKLGNKKEVEQYYEKCIEKCRVANSNLYEDWMIMDLPKDVELLNKLLHTIDYVQVFLRKEGLMELIEKQQ
;
A
#
# COMPACT_ATOMS: atom_id res chain seq x y z
N MET A 1 12.12 -14.09 -2.90
CA MET A 1 11.70 -12.67 -2.97
C MET A 1 10.42 -12.59 -3.79
N TYR A 2 9.42 -11.84 -3.33
CA TYR A 2 8.20 -11.58 -4.10
C TYR A 2 8.47 -10.53 -5.18
N GLU A 3 7.74 -10.49 -6.28
CA GLU A 3 7.94 -9.48 -7.33
C GLU A 3 6.66 -9.25 -8.13
N TYR A 4 6.38 -8.00 -8.50
CA TYR A 4 5.38 -7.65 -9.49
C TYR A 4 5.97 -7.72 -10.90
N ALA A 5 5.26 -8.34 -11.83
CA ALA A 5 5.64 -8.33 -13.24
C ALA A 5 4.41 -8.34 -14.16
N GLU A 6 4.57 -7.79 -15.36
CA GLU A 6 3.58 -7.88 -16.42
C GLU A 6 3.62 -9.24 -17.11
N LYS A 7 2.46 -9.86 -17.27
CA LYS A 7 2.28 -11.08 -18.03
C LYS A 7 0.89 -11.09 -18.64
N TYR A 8 0.77 -11.52 -19.90
CA TYR A 8 -0.54 -11.62 -20.58
C TYR A 8 -1.40 -10.33 -20.60
N GLY A 9 -0.76 -9.15 -20.49
CA GLY A 9 -1.46 -7.86 -20.45
C GLY A 9 -1.98 -7.44 -19.07
N SER A 10 -1.65 -8.18 -18.01
CA SER A 10 -1.98 -7.87 -16.62
C SER A 10 -0.73 -7.86 -15.74
N ILE A 11 -0.83 -7.26 -14.55
CA ILE A 11 0.22 -7.27 -13.54
C ILE A 11 -0.06 -8.39 -12.54
N TYR A 12 0.93 -9.19 -12.19
CA TYR A 12 0.81 -10.28 -11.22
C TYR A 12 1.88 -10.17 -10.14
N LEU A 13 1.56 -10.60 -8.92
CA LEU A 13 2.56 -10.87 -7.89
C LEU A 13 3.05 -12.31 -8.00
N PHE A 14 4.35 -12.48 -8.11
CA PHE A 14 5.02 -13.77 -8.11
C PHE A 14 5.71 -14.04 -6.78
N ASP A 15 5.78 -15.30 -6.39
CA ASP A 15 6.70 -15.76 -5.35
C ASP A 15 8.11 -16.03 -5.91
N GLU A 16 9.01 -16.41 -5.02
CA GLU A 16 10.41 -16.69 -5.37
C GLU A 16 10.64 -17.87 -6.31
N ARG A 17 9.60 -18.71 -6.49
CA ARG A 17 9.63 -19.89 -7.37
C ARG A 17 8.99 -19.57 -8.73
N GLY A 18 8.54 -18.34 -8.95
CA GLY A 18 7.82 -17.94 -10.15
C GLY A 18 6.35 -18.35 -10.16
N THR A 19 5.78 -18.71 -9.00
CA THR A 19 4.36 -19.02 -8.85
C THR A 19 3.56 -17.72 -8.81
N VAL A 20 2.48 -17.64 -9.58
CA VAL A 20 1.53 -16.53 -9.48
C VAL A 20 0.77 -16.65 -8.17
N LEU A 21 0.85 -15.62 -7.32
CA LEU A 21 0.09 -15.54 -6.08
C LEU A 21 -1.27 -14.88 -6.29
N PHE A 22 -1.30 -13.76 -7.02
CA PHE A 22 -2.52 -13.08 -7.39
C PHE A 22 -2.30 -12.09 -8.56
N GLU A 23 -3.41 -11.68 -9.19
CA GLU A 23 -3.45 -10.62 -10.19
C GLU A 23 -3.71 -9.26 -9.55
N MET A 24 -2.90 -8.26 -9.88
CA MET A 24 -3.06 -6.88 -9.44
C MET A 24 -3.92 -6.11 -10.44
N THR A 25 -5.20 -5.92 -10.10
CA THR A 25 -6.21 -5.28 -10.95
C THR A 25 -6.57 -3.87 -10.51
N GLU A 26 -6.46 -3.54 -9.23
CA GLU A 26 -6.76 -2.20 -8.67
C GLU A 26 -5.77 -1.90 -7.56
N PRO A 27 -4.51 -1.53 -7.90
CA PRO A 27 -3.47 -1.37 -6.90
C PRO A 27 -3.82 -0.26 -5.91
N ALA A 28 -3.66 -0.55 -4.62
CA ALA A 28 -3.87 0.40 -3.53
C ALA A 28 -2.93 0.11 -2.36
N ILE A 29 -2.71 1.11 -1.52
CA ILE A 29 -1.98 0.99 -0.26
C ILE A 29 -2.80 1.46 0.93
N LEU A 30 -2.63 0.78 2.06
CA LEU A 30 -2.94 1.31 3.38
C LEU A 30 -1.67 1.94 3.94
N PHE A 31 -1.71 3.25 4.12
CA PHE A 31 -0.58 4.07 4.51
C PHE A 31 -0.85 4.76 5.85
N ASP A 32 0.16 4.79 6.70
CA ASP A 32 0.17 5.51 7.97
C ASP A 32 0.82 6.88 7.79
N ARG A 33 0.04 7.96 7.90
CA ARG A 33 0.57 9.32 7.73
C ARG A 33 1.44 9.79 8.90
N ASN A 34 1.30 9.18 10.09
CA ASN A 34 2.05 9.59 11.26
C ASN A 34 3.46 8.98 11.25
N PHE A 35 3.54 7.67 10.96
CA PHE A 35 4.81 6.95 10.92
C PHE A 35 5.43 6.84 9.52
N PHE A 36 4.72 7.31 8.49
CA PHE A 36 5.11 7.17 7.10
C PHE A 36 5.37 5.72 6.65
N THR A 37 4.57 4.78 7.16
CA THR A 37 4.73 3.35 6.90
C THR A 37 3.63 2.79 6.00
N CYS A 38 4.00 1.82 5.15
CA CYS A 38 3.05 1.01 4.39
C CYS A 38 2.62 -0.18 5.24
N HIS A 39 1.35 -0.22 5.64
CA HIS A 39 0.79 -1.36 6.36
C HIS A 39 0.38 -2.49 5.42
N LYS A 40 -0.13 -2.14 4.22
CA LYS A 40 -0.58 -3.12 3.24
C LYS A 40 -0.51 -2.56 1.82
N LEU A 41 0.02 -3.37 0.90
CA LEU A 41 -0.09 -3.21 -0.55
C LEU A 41 -0.91 -4.37 -1.13
N GLY A 42 -1.82 -4.09 -2.06
CA GLY A 42 -2.70 -5.10 -2.66
C GLY A 42 -3.76 -4.50 -3.57
N ASN A 43 -4.75 -5.32 -3.94
CA ASN A 43 -5.94 -4.81 -4.61
C ASN A 43 -6.81 -4.01 -3.62
N LYS A 44 -7.43 -2.92 -4.09
CA LYS A 44 -8.22 -1.97 -3.27
C LYS A 44 -9.17 -2.65 -2.29
N LYS A 45 -10.00 -3.56 -2.78
CA LYS A 45 -10.95 -4.31 -1.93
C LYS A 45 -10.28 -5.10 -0.81
N GLU A 46 -9.11 -5.70 -1.07
CA GLU A 46 -8.36 -6.44 -0.05
C GLU A 46 -7.73 -5.51 0.98
N VAL A 47 -7.25 -4.34 0.53
CA VAL A 47 -6.71 -3.29 1.39
C VAL A 47 -7.79 -2.71 2.30
N GLU A 48 -8.98 -2.43 1.77
CA GLU A 48 -10.15 -1.97 2.53
C GLU A 48 -10.56 -3.00 3.60
N GLN A 49 -10.66 -4.28 3.23
CA GLN A 49 -10.97 -5.36 4.18
C GLN A 49 -9.88 -5.52 5.26
N TYR A 50 -8.61 -5.35 4.90
CA TYR A 50 -7.52 -5.35 5.87
C TYR A 50 -7.63 -4.18 6.84
N TYR A 51 -7.94 -2.98 6.32
CA TYR A 51 -8.13 -1.77 7.11
C TYR A 51 -9.26 -1.94 8.13
N GLU A 52 -10.43 -2.41 7.71
CA GLU A 52 -11.58 -2.66 8.60
C GLU A 52 -11.23 -3.62 9.75
N LYS A 53 -10.53 -4.73 9.44
CA LYS A 53 -10.08 -5.70 10.45
C LYS A 53 -9.10 -5.08 11.45
N CYS A 54 -8.24 -4.17 11.01
CA CYS A 54 -7.29 -3.52 11.89
C CYS A 54 -7.95 -2.43 12.76
N ILE A 55 -8.94 -1.69 12.23
CA ILE A 55 -9.76 -0.77 13.03
C ILE A 55 -10.47 -1.54 14.14
N GLU A 56 -11.07 -2.69 13.83
CA GLU A 56 -11.75 -3.52 14.84
C GLU A 56 -10.81 -3.91 15.98
N LYS A 57 -9.58 -4.34 15.66
CA LYS A 57 -8.54 -4.65 16.65
C LYS A 57 -8.15 -3.42 17.49
N CYS A 58 -8.02 -2.25 16.87
CA CYS A 58 -7.70 -1.01 17.59
C CYS A 58 -8.83 -0.62 18.55
N ARG A 59 -10.09 -0.75 18.13
CA ARG A 59 -11.26 -0.51 18.97
C ARG A 59 -11.30 -1.43 20.19
N VAL A 60 -11.05 -2.73 19.99
CA VAL A 60 -10.97 -3.70 21.10
C VAL A 60 -9.85 -3.32 22.09
N ALA A 61 -8.75 -2.77 21.59
CA ALA A 61 -7.62 -2.33 22.40
C ALA A 61 -7.76 -0.90 23.00
N ASN A 62 -8.90 -0.21 22.79
CA ASN A 62 -9.08 1.21 23.14
C ASN A 62 -7.96 2.12 22.60
N SER A 63 -7.54 1.87 21.36
CA SER A 63 -6.49 2.59 20.66
C SER A 63 -7.04 3.37 19.47
N ASN A 64 -6.50 4.56 19.23
CA ASN A 64 -6.84 5.44 18.12
C ASN A 64 -5.75 5.48 17.04
N LEU A 65 -4.83 4.52 17.01
CA LEU A 65 -3.72 4.47 16.04
C LEU A 65 -4.15 4.56 14.57
N TYR A 66 -5.39 4.17 14.25
CA TYR A 66 -5.91 4.16 12.89
C TYR A 66 -6.35 5.55 12.38
N GLU A 67 -6.41 6.59 13.22
CA GLU A 67 -6.90 7.93 12.84
C GLU A 67 -6.08 8.57 11.71
N ASP A 68 -4.78 8.26 11.66
CA ASP A 68 -3.86 8.78 10.65
C ASP A 68 -3.71 7.86 9.44
N TRP A 69 -4.38 6.71 9.43
CA TRP A 69 -4.29 5.77 8.32
C TRP A 69 -5.17 6.20 7.16
N MET A 70 -4.66 6.03 5.94
CA MET A 70 -5.38 6.35 4.71
C MET A 70 -5.19 5.25 3.67
N ILE A 71 -6.24 5.02 2.88
CA ILE A 71 -6.15 4.19 1.68
C ILE A 71 -5.89 5.11 0.49
N MET A 72 -4.89 4.76 -0.32
CA MET A 72 -4.57 5.48 -1.55
C MET A 72 -4.61 4.54 -2.72
N ASP A 73 -5.32 4.95 -3.77
CA ASP A 73 -5.24 4.29 -5.08
C ASP A 73 -3.86 4.54 -5.70
N LEU A 74 -3.31 3.52 -6.34
CA LEU A 74 -2.01 3.57 -6.99
C LEU A 74 -2.13 3.30 -8.49
N PRO A 75 -1.22 3.84 -9.31
CA PRO A 75 -1.18 3.50 -10.72
C PRO A 75 -0.77 2.04 -10.92
N LYS A 76 -1.23 1.46 -12.03
CA LYS A 76 -0.77 0.14 -12.51
C LYS A 76 0.62 0.26 -13.12
N ASP A 77 1.62 0.43 -12.27
CA ASP A 77 3.02 0.57 -12.67
C ASP A 77 3.88 -0.44 -11.91
N VAL A 78 4.45 -1.40 -12.64
CA VAL A 78 5.25 -2.48 -12.06
C VAL A 78 6.47 -1.96 -11.28
N GLU A 79 7.15 -0.94 -11.82
CA GLU A 79 8.35 -0.39 -11.21
C GLU A 79 8.01 0.28 -9.88
N LEU A 80 6.93 1.06 -9.84
CA LEU A 80 6.43 1.67 -8.61
C LEU A 80 6.03 0.62 -7.58
N LEU A 81 5.25 -0.39 -7.99
CA LEU A 81 4.78 -1.44 -7.08
C LEU A 81 5.94 -2.23 -6.46
N ASN A 82 6.97 -2.55 -7.25
CA ASN A 82 8.19 -3.20 -6.76
C ASN A 82 8.99 -2.29 -5.83
N LYS A 83 9.10 -0.99 -6.13
CA LYS A 83 9.76 -0.04 -5.23
C LYS A 83 9.04 0.04 -3.88
N LEU A 84 7.72 0.11 -3.88
CA LEU A 84 6.91 0.09 -2.65
C LEU A 84 7.01 -1.24 -1.89
N LEU A 85 7.16 -2.37 -2.59
CA LEU A 85 7.28 -3.70 -2.00
C LEU A 85 8.65 -3.95 -1.33
N HIS A 86 9.74 -3.44 -1.92
CA HIS A 86 11.11 -3.80 -1.52
C HIS A 86 11.89 -2.71 -0.83
N THR A 87 11.48 -1.45 -0.96
CA THR A 87 12.24 -0.32 -0.44
C THR A 87 11.55 0.22 0.81
N ILE A 88 12.18 -0.02 1.95
CA ILE A 88 11.78 0.58 3.23
C ILE A 88 11.76 2.11 3.06
N ASP A 89 10.72 2.76 3.58
CA ASP A 89 10.48 4.21 3.51
C ASP A 89 10.30 4.83 2.12
N TYR A 90 10.21 4.03 1.04
CA TYR A 90 9.98 4.58 -0.30
C TYR A 90 8.65 5.31 -0.43
N VAL A 91 7.67 4.99 0.42
CA VAL A 91 6.39 5.71 0.45
C VAL A 91 6.59 7.21 0.65
N GLN A 92 7.53 7.63 1.51
CA GLN A 92 7.83 9.06 1.70
C GLN A 92 8.35 9.69 0.41
N VAL A 93 9.25 8.99 -0.29
CA VAL A 93 9.81 9.45 -1.57
C VAL A 93 8.72 9.56 -2.62
N PHE A 94 7.84 8.56 -2.70
CA PHE A 94 6.68 8.56 -3.58
C PHE A 94 5.76 9.75 -3.30
N LEU A 95 5.35 9.96 -2.05
CA LEU A 95 4.47 11.06 -1.67
C LEU A 95 5.09 12.43 -1.97
N ARG A 96 6.41 12.59 -1.83
CA ARG A 96 7.11 13.83 -2.21
C ARG A 96 7.06 14.06 -3.72
N LYS A 97 7.31 13.01 -4.52
CA LYS A 97 7.30 13.10 -5.98
C LYS A 97 5.92 13.46 -6.53
N GLU A 98 4.86 12.92 -5.93
CA GLU A 98 3.48 13.19 -6.32
C GLU A 98 2.93 14.52 -5.75
N GLY A 99 3.74 15.29 -4.99
CA GLY A 99 3.29 16.52 -4.34
C GLY A 99 2.26 16.32 -3.21
N LEU A 100 2.07 15.08 -2.76
CA LEU A 100 1.07 14.70 -1.77
C LEU A 100 1.56 14.94 -0.34
N MET A 101 2.87 15.02 -0.11
CA MET A 101 3.43 15.36 1.20
C MET A 101 2.96 16.73 1.71
N GLU A 102 2.92 17.73 0.84
CA GLU A 102 2.51 19.09 1.23
C GLU A 102 1.04 19.17 1.65
N LEU A 103 0.19 18.25 1.15
CA LEU A 103 -1.21 18.14 1.54
C LEU A 103 -1.37 17.48 2.91
N ILE A 104 -0.46 16.55 3.25
CA ILE A 104 -0.43 15.86 4.54
C ILE A 104 0.11 16.82 5.62
N GLU A 105 1.16 17.58 5.33
CA GLU A 105 1.78 18.52 6.28
C GLU A 105 0.90 19.73 6.61
N LYS A 106 -0.01 20.15 5.70
CA LYS A 106 -0.93 21.30 5.93
C LYS A 106 -2.19 20.94 6.73
N GLN A 107 -2.43 19.65 6.99
CA GLN A 107 -3.61 19.17 7.74
C GLN A 107 -3.30 18.83 9.20
N GLN A 108 -2.05 19.01 9.64
CA GLN A 108 -1.60 18.93 11.04
C GLN A 108 -1.59 20.32 11.68
#